data_AF-A0A942A552-F1
#
_entry.id   AF-A0A942A552-F1
#
_cell.length_a   1.000
_cell.length_b   1.000
_cell.length_c   1.000
_cell.angle_alpha   90.00
_cell.angle_beta   90.00
_cell.angle_gamma   90.00
#
_symmetry.space_group_name_H-M   'P 1'
#
loop_
_entity.id
_entity.type
_entity.pdbx_description
1 polymer ?
#
loop_
_entity_poly.entity_id
_entity_poly.type
_entity_poly.pdbx_seq_one_letter_code
_entity_poly.pdbx_strand_id
1 'polypeptide(L)'
;MTKRIKQLAILCLAALSLVFGACAAEAAATPLSAPQNLRMEGKILVWDAVEHAAGYVVRLQNREQEVEGTSFDLSSLAVGTYAVRVKAYGDGGKYTNSDWSRFSYTAEEVVARGYDELGYRYTLLEDGTGYSIHRGKANTFKMEKIVIPAYYRGLPVKCIEEGGFSIYEKIESGGLIMESLIPLPYRGAYLNEVTTELVLPDTLEEIGPWGLAGMSKVESVVIPDSVTKLDDKAFYGCVNLKTVKLPAGLKEIPYGCFEACGLTELSLPEGLERIGGRAFSVKNTSFSSGSESVKQSYIEPNTIIIEIPPSQNLPYIEQYYTDVVIPASVKEIGINAFCGCRRLKNITLEGVPETIEKDAFDDTAWYHAKAD
;
A
#
# COMPACT_ATOMS: atom_id res chain seq x y z
N MET A 1 10.10 73.40 45.91
CA MET A 1 9.11 73.76 44.87
C MET A 1 9.67 73.32 43.52
N THR A 2 9.44 72.09 43.08
CA THR A 2 8.24 71.63 42.35
C THR A 2 8.01 72.32 41.01
N LYS A 3 7.87 71.47 39.98
CA LYS A 3 7.02 71.64 38.79
C LYS A 3 7.28 72.90 37.95
N ARG A 4 8.24 72.82 37.00
CA ARG A 4 8.12 73.50 35.68
C ARG A 4 9.15 73.16 34.58
N ILE A 5 9.89 72.03 34.65
CA ILE A 5 10.85 71.65 33.59
C ILE A 5 10.61 70.22 33.06
N LYS A 6 9.35 69.75 33.01
CA LYS A 6 8.99 68.47 32.37
C LYS A 6 7.91 68.57 31.28
N GLN A 7 7.63 69.78 30.76
CA GLN A 7 6.60 69.96 29.73
C GLN A 7 7.05 70.66 28.44
N LEU A 8 8.36 70.91 28.24
CA LEU A 8 8.86 71.53 27.00
C LEU A 8 9.82 70.66 26.16
N ALA A 9 9.96 69.36 26.48
CA ALA A 9 10.79 68.43 25.71
C ALA A 9 9.97 67.39 24.91
N ILE A 10 8.63 67.46 24.93
CA ILE A 10 7.75 66.48 24.26
C ILE A 10 7.16 67.02 22.94
N LEU A 11 7.47 68.27 22.56
CA LEU A 11 6.94 68.88 21.33
C LEU A 11 7.99 69.14 20.22
N CYS A 12 9.22 68.62 20.36
CA CYS A 12 10.23 68.64 19.28
C CYS A 12 10.59 67.25 18.72
N LEU A 13 9.88 66.18 19.13
CA LEU A 13 10.03 64.84 18.52
C LEU A 13 8.84 64.40 17.66
N ALA A 14 7.85 65.27 17.45
CA ALA A 14 6.64 64.97 16.65
C ALA A 14 6.52 65.81 15.36
N ALA A 15 7.58 66.55 14.98
CA ALA A 15 7.59 67.40 13.78
C ALA A 15 8.76 67.11 12.82
N LEU A 16 9.35 65.91 12.91
CA LEU A 16 10.26 65.39 11.88
C LEU A 16 9.79 64.05 11.31
N SER A 17 8.47 63.88 11.25
CA SER A 17 7.82 62.73 10.65
C SER A 17 6.64 63.22 9.83
N LEU A 18 6.92 64.02 8.80
CA LEU A 18 6.00 64.25 7.68
C LEU A 18 6.79 64.93 6.54
N VAL A 19 6.80 64.23 5.40
CA VAL A 19 7.28 64.67 4.07
C VAL A 19 8.77 64.49 3.78
N PHE A 20 9.19 63.23 3.64
CA PHE A 20 9.66 62.71 2.34
C PHE A 20 9.18 61.26 2.23
N GLY A 21 8.09 61.08 1.49
CA GLY A 21 7.68 59.77 1.01
C GLY A 21 8.45 59.42 -0.26
N ALA A 22 9.08 58.26 -0.27
CA ALA A 22 9.23 57.41 -1.44
C ALA A 22 9.55 55.98 -0.96
N CYS A 23 8.49 55.17 -0.90
CA CYS A 23 8.45 53.73 -1.13
C CYS A 23 9.75 52.91 -0.91
N ALA A 24 9.80 52.18 0.20
CA ALA A 24 10.29 50.81 0.20
C ALA A 24 9.59 50.09 1.36
N ALA A 25 8.40 49.53 1.10
CA ALA A 25 8.09 48.30 1.81
C ALA A 25 9.22 47.35 1.41
N GLU A 26 10.06 46.92 2.36
CA GLU A 26 10.97 45.81 2.13
C GLU A 26 10.09 44.66 1.65
N ALA A 27 10.10 44.41 0.34
CA ALA A 27 9.34 43.32 -0.23
C ALA A 27 9.89 42.05 0.42
N ALA A 28 9.05 41.36 1.18
CA ALA A 28 9.43 40.09 1.78
C ALA A 28 9.99 39.20 0.67
N ALA A 29 11.22 38.73 0.85
CA ALA A 29 11.95 37.99 -0.17
C ALA A 29 11.15 36.77 -0.62
N THR A 30 11.00 36.61 -1.93
CA THR A 30 10.09 35.61 -2.50
C THR A 30 10.70 34.22 -2.37
N PRO A 31 9.99 33.23 -1.79
CA PRO A 31 10.51 31.85 -1.71
C PRO A 31 10.56 31.21 -3.10
N LEU A 32 11.65 30.51 -3.38
CA LEU A 32 11.78 29.72 -4.60
C LEU A 32 10.89 28.47 -4.56
N SER A 33 10.44 28.03 -5.73
CA SER A 33 9.78 26.74 -5.89
C SER A 33 10.75 25.60 -5.58
N ALA A 34 10.28 24.55 -4.91
CA ALA A 34 11.07 23.34 -4.73
C ALA A 34 11.42 22.73 -6.10
N PRO A 35 12.65 22.21 -6.29
CA PRO A 35 13.02 21.49 -7.51
C PRO A 35 12.01 20.39 -7.85
N GLN A 36 11.57 20.35 -9.12
CA GLN A 36 10.56 19.42 -9.64
C GLN A 36 11.19 18.48 -10.69
N ASN A 37 10.45 17.44 -11.08
CA ASN A 37 10.84 16.48 -12.12
C ASN A 37 12.21 15.82 -11.88
N LEU A 38 12.52 15.56 -10.59
CA LEU A 38 13.67 14.79 -10.20
C LEU A 38 13.54 13.38 -10.76
N ARG A 39 14.54 12.94 -11.52
CA ARG A 39 14.56 11.63 -12.18
C ARG A 39 15.99 11.15 -12.36
N MET A 40 16.15 9.85 -12.56
CA MET A 40 17.46 9.25 -12.86
C MET A 40 17.67 9.12 -14.37
N GLU A 41 18.77 9.67 -14.87
CA GLU A 41 19.32 9.40 -16.20
C GLU A 41 20.58 8.53 -16.03
N GLY A 42 20.38 7.21 -16.02
CA GLY A 42 21.42 6.26 -15.62
C GLY A 42 21.75 6.40 -14.13
N LYS A 43 23.01 6.72 -13.80
CA LYS A 43 23.48 6.95 -12.43
C LYS A 43 23.48 8.44 -12.02
N ILE A 44 22.93 9.31 -12.86
CA ILE A 44 22.89 10.76 -12.65
C ILE A 44 21.46 11.15 -12.28
N LEU A 45 21.29 11.75 -11.10
CA LEU A 45 20.06 12.43 -10.72
C LEU A 45 19.97 13.75 -11.49
N VAL A 46 18.86 14.03 -12.14
CA VAL A 46 18.61 15.30 -12.85
C VAL A 46 17.28 15.90 -12.40
N TRP A 47 17.16 17.24 -12.48
CA TRP A 47 15.93 17.97 -12.17
C TRP A 47 15.75 19.18 -13.10
N ASP A 48 14.58 19.80 -13.07
CA ASP A 48 14.31 21.00 -13.85
C ASP A 48 14.90 22.24 -13.18
N ALA A 49 15.39 23.19 -13.98
CA ALA A 49 15.93 24.44 -13.48
C ALA A 49 14.83 25.26 -12.78
N VAL A 50 15.10 25.69 -11.54
CA VAL A 50 14.26 26.61 -10.79
C VAL A 50 14.62 28.04 -11.18
N GLU A 51 13.63 28.80 -11.64
CA GLU A 51 13.83 30.20 -12.04
C GLU A 51 14.34 31.03 -10.85
N HIS A 52 15.34 31.89 -11.09
CA HIS A 52 16.01 32.72 -10.08
C HIS A 52 16.82 31.97 -9.00
N ALA A 53 16.97 30.65 -9.11
CA ALA A 53 17.89 29.92 -8.25
C ALA A 53 19.35 30.30 -8.56
N ALA A 54 20.12 30.59 -7.51
CA ALA A 54 21.56 30.81 -7.62
C ALA A 54 22.34 29.47 -7.64
N GLY A 55 21.70 28.37 -7.23
CA GLY A 55 22.17 27.00 -7.38
C GLY A 55 21.39 26.03 -6.49
N TYR A 56 21.94 24.85 -6.21
CA TYR A 56 21.25 23.79 -5.50
C TYR A 56 22.08 23.18 -4.36
N VAL A 57 21.38 22.58 -3.41
CA VAL A 57 21.95 21.70 -2.38
C VAL A 57 21.30 20.33 -2.51
N VAL A 58 22.11 19.30 -2.65
CA VAL A 58 21.68 17.90 -2.61
C VAL A 58 21.97 17.34 -1.22
N ARG A 59 20.94 16.86 -0.55
CA ARG A 59 21.04 16.10 0.70
C ARG A 59 20.93 14.62 0.39
N LEU A 60 21.97 13.88 0.75
CA LEU A 60 22.04 12.43 0.68
C LEU A 60 22.25 11.90 2.10
N GLN A 61 21.23 11.24 2.66
CA GLN A 61 21.23 10.82 4.07
C GLN A 61 21.54 12.00 5.02
N ASN A 62 22.68 11.94 5.73
CA ASN A 62 23.14 12.96 6.68
C ASN A 62 24.18 13.93 6.10
N ARG A 63 24.42 13.90 4.78
CA ARG A 63 25.38 14.77 4.09
C ARG A 63 24.67 15.71 3.14
N GLU A 64 25.14 16.95 3.09
CA GLU A 64 24.69 17.98 2.15
C GLU A 64 25.86 18.38 1.26
N GLN A 65 25.59 18.59 -0.02
CA GLN A 65 26.57 19.01 -1.01
C GLN A 65 25.95 20.09 -1.91
N GLU A 66 26.65 21.20 -2.08
CA GLU A 66 26.28 22.25 -3.02
C GLU A 66 26.60 21.84 -4.46
N VAL A 67 25.73 22.22 -5.38
CA VAL A 67 25.81 21.87 -6.80
C VAL A 67 25.36 23.06 -7.64
N GLU A 68 26.15 23.41 -8.65
CA GLU A 68 25.88 24.58 -9.51
C GLU A 68 24.92 24.26 -10.67
N GLY A 69 24.79 22.98 -11.04
CA GLY A 69 23.95 22.52 -12.15
C GLY A 69 22.65 21.84 -11.69
N THR A 70 21.87 21.36 -12.66
CA THR A 70 20.63 20.62 -12.43
C THR A 70 20.82 19.10 -12.45
N SER A 71 22.01 18.64 -12.09
CA SER A 71 22.36 17.23 -12.06
C SER A 71 23.32 16.89 -10.92
N PHE A 72 23.27 15.64 -10.45
CA PHE A 72 24.12 15.12 -9.38
C PHE A 72 24.47 13.66 -9.63
N ASP A 73 25.76 13.33 -9.61
CA ASP A 73 26.24 11.98 -9.85
C ASP A 73 26.10 11.11 -8.59
N LEU A 74 25.31 10.04 -8.69
CA LEU A 74 25.08 9.05 -7.63
C LEU A 74 25.84 7.74 -7.89
N SER A 75 26.77 7.72 -8.86
CA SER A 75 27.42 6.50 -9.32
C SER A 75 28.35 5.83 -8.31
N SER A 76 28.80 6.58 -7.31
CA SER A 76 29.68 6.11 -6.24
C SER A 76 28.94 5.54 -5.03
N LEU A 77 27.60 5.59 -5.02
CA LEU A 77 26.84 5.05 -3.91
C LEU A 77 27.02 3.55 -3.81
N ALA A 78 27.24 3.11 -2.58
CA ALA A 78 27.07 1.71 -2.25
C ALA A 78 25.61 1.31 -2.48
N VAL A 79 25.42 0.02 -2.43
CA VAL A 79 24.14 -0.66 -2.52
C VAL A 79 23.20 -0.21 -1.41
N GLY A 80 21.99 0.21 -1.76
CA GLY A 80 20.94 0.49 -0.78
C GLY A 80 19.92 1.53 -1.24
N THR A 81 18.92 1.77 -0.40
CA THR A 81 17.95 2.85 -0.60
C THR A 81 18.44 4.13 0.06
N TYR A 82 18.50 5.20 -0.72
CA TYR A 82 18.99 6.51 -0.31
C TYR A 82 17.88 7.55 -0.47
N ALA A 83 17.52 8.23 0.62
CA ALA A 83 16.76 9.46 0.53
C ALA A 83 17.68 10.54 -0.07
N VAL A 84 17.32 11.03 -1.27
CA VAL A 84 18.06 12.09 -1.96
C VAL A 84 17.13 13.27 -2.15
N ARG A 85 17.39 14.37 -1.46
CA ARG A 85 16.56 15.59 -1.54
C ARG A 85 17.36 16.71 -2.18
N VAL A 86 16.70 17.56 -2.93
CA VAL A 86 17.32 18.71 -3.61
C VAL A 86 16.58 19.97 -3.21
N LYS A 87 17.32 21.03 -2.91
CA LYS A 87 16.79 22.33 -2.54
C LYS A 87 17.44 23.39 -3.42
N ALA A 88 16.68 24.35 -3.92
CA ALA A 88 17.22 25.51 -4.61
C ALA A 88 17.57 26.61 -3.60
N TYR A 89 18.73 27.26 -3.75
CA TYR A 89 19.09 28.42 -2.94
C TYR A 89 18.89 29.72 -3.69
N GLY A 90 18.32 30.70 -2.98
CA GLY A 90 18.14 32.05 -3.49
C GLY A 90 19.40 32.89 -3.34
N ASP A 91 19.38 34.10 -3.89
CA ASP A 91 20.49 35.05 -3.82
C ASP A 91 20.71 35.66 -2.42
N GLY A 92 19.90 35.29 -1.44
CA GLY A 92 19.97 35.81 -0.06
C GLY A 92 19.45 37.24 0.08
N GLY A 93 18.90 37.81 -0.99
CA GLY A 93 18.33 39.15 -1.03
C GLY A 93 16.88 39.13 -1.49
N LYS A 94 16.67 39.05 -2.81
CA LYS A 94 15.33 39.10 -3.42
C LYS A 94 14.60 37.76 -3.33
N TYR A 95 15.34 36.64 -3.32
CA TYR A 95 14.77 35.30 -3.28
C TYR A 95 15.30 34.50 -2.08
N THR A 96 14.40 33.79 -1.41
CA THR A 96 14.74 32.86 -0.31
C THR A 96 14.77 31.42 -0.79
N ASN A 97 15.44 30.55 -0.03
CA ASN A 97 15.58 29.13 -0.35
C ASN A 97 14.22 28.44 -0.52
N SER A 98 14.18 27.44 -1.39
CA SER A 98 13.00 26.59 -1.54
C SER A 98 12.84 25.62 -0.37
N ASP A 99 11.68 24.96 -0.30
CA ASP A 99 11.55 23.69 0.42
C ASP A 99 12.39 22.58 -0.22
N TRP A 100 12.63 21.50 0.52
CA TRP A 100 13.28 20.31 -0.01
C TRP A 100 12.35 19.56 -0.97
N SER A 101 12.89 19.11 -2.10
CA SER A 101 12.20 18.15 -2.96
C SER A 101 11.97 16.83 -2.22
N ARG A 102 10.94 16.09 -2.65
CA ARG A 102 10.66 14.73 -2.21
C ARG A 102 11.14 13.77 -3.29
N PHE A 103 12.29 13.14 -3.07
CA PHE A 103 12.83 12.13 -3.97
C PHE A 103 13.63 11.11 -3.16
N SER A 104 13.67 9.87 -3.63
CA SER A 104 14.60 8.87 -3.13
C SER A 104 15.08 8.01 -4.29
N TYR A 105 16.32 7.54 -4.17
CA TYR A 105 17.01 6.73 -5.15
C TYR A 105 17.48 5.45 -4.49
N THR A 106 17.21 4.31 -5.11
CA THR A 106 17.83 3.06 -4.71
C THR A 106 19.06 2.84 -5.57
N ALA A 107 20.24 3.02 -4.99
CA ALA A 107 21.50 2.70 -5.64
C ALA A 107 21.66 1.18 -5.65
N GLU A 108 21.72 0.63 -6.85
CA GLU A 108 21.53 -0.80 -7.08
C GLU A 108 22.70 -1.64 -6.57
N GLU A 109 22.39 -2.59 -5.68
CA GLU A 109 22.73 -4.02 -5.81
C GLU A 109 21.93 -4.86 -4.79
N VAL A 110 20.61 -5.07 -4.95
CA VAL A 110 19.94 -6.13 -4.14
C VAL A 110 18.90 -6.89 -4.95
N VAL A 111 18.94 -8.21 -4.76
CA VAL A 111 18.16 -9.30 -5.37
C VAL A 111 18.51 -9.53 -6.85
N ALA A 112 19.55 -10.33 -7.09
CA ALA A 112 20.05 -10.80 -8.38
C ALA A 112 19.04 -11.46 -9.35
N ARG A 113 17.71 -11.29 -9.21
CA ARG A 113 16.69 -11.76 -10.16
C ARG A 113 15.41 -10.88 -10.24
N GLY A 114 15.34 -9.70 -9.60
CA GLY A 114 14.07 -8.96 -9.43
C GLY A 114 13.99 -7.55 -9.99
N TYR A 115 15.11 -6.91 -10.32
CA TYR A 115 15.16 -5.47 -10.68
C TYR A 115 15.78 -5.17 -12.05
N ASP A 116 16.21 -6.19 -12.80
CA ASP A 116 16.77 -6.05 -14.16
C ASP A 116 15.70 -6.27 -15.24
N GLU A 117 16.10 -6.38 -16.53
CA GLU A 117 15.23 -6.63 -17.68
C GLU A 117 14.39 -7.94 -17.57
N LEU A 118 14.67 -8.77 -16.57
CA LEU A 118 13.97 -10.00 -16.23
C LEU A 118 13.16 -9.91 -14.92
N GLY A 119 13.11 -8.75 -14.23
CA GLY A 119 12.57 -8.51 -12.89
C GLY A 119 11.05 -8.32 -12.75
N TYR A 120 10.62 -7.47 -11.80
CA TYR A 120 9.24 -6.97 -11.67
C TYR A 120 8.92 -5.97 -12.77
N ARG A 121 7.63 -5.86 -13.15
CA ARG A 121 7.19 -4.84 -14.11
C ARG A 121 6.63 -3.65 -13.35
N TYR A 122 7.21 -2.48 -13.59
CA TYR A 122 6.73 -1.21 -13.10
C TYR A 122 6.02 -0.46 -14.23
N THR A 123 4.76 -0.11 -14.03
CA THR A 123 3.95 0.66 -14.98
C THR A 123 3.76 2.07 -14.42
N LEU A 124 4.06 3.10 -15.20
CA LEU A 124 3.77 4.47 -14.77
C LEU A 124 2.26 4.65 -14.68
N LEU A 125 1.78 5.21 -13.57
CA LEU A 125 0.36 5.53 -13.40
C LEU A 125 -0.08 6.58 -14.43
N GLU A 126 -1.36 6.55 -14.82
CA GLU A 126 -1.91 7.48 -15.83
C GLU A 126 -1.75 8.95 -15.43
N ASP A 127 -1.79 9.24 -14.13
CA ASP A 127 -1.60 10.57 -13.57
C ASP A 127 -0.12 11.01 -13.48
N GLY A 128 0.82 10.10 -13.78
CA GLY A 128 2.26 10.32 -13.70
C GLY A 128 2.80 10.48 -12.27
N THR A 129 2.00 10.23 -11.22
CA THR A 129 2.39 10.52 -9.82
C THR A 129 3.16 9.38 -9.15
N GLY A 130 3.24 8.22 -9.79
CA GLY A 130 3.84 7.02 -9.23
C GLY A 130 3.92 5.87 -10.20
N TYR A 131 4.39 4.74 -9.69
CA TYR A 131 4.41 3.47 -10.39
C TYR A 131 3.49 2.47 -9.71
N SER A 132 2.81 1.67 -10.51
CA SER A 132 2.27 0.40 -10.08
C SER A 132 3.24 -0.74 -10.38
N ILE A 133 3.17 -1.82 -9.61
CA ILE A 133 4.04 -2.99 -9.75
C ILE A 133 3.22 -4.25 -10.00
N HIS A 134 3.71 -5.10 -10.91
CA HIS A 134 3.18 -6.42 -11.15
C HIS A 134 4.25 -7.41 -11.61
N ARG A 135 3.83 -8.67 -11.79
CA ARG A 135 4.70 -9.76 -12.20
C ARG A 135 5.34 -9.45 -13.55
N GLY A 136 6.66 -9.25 -13.53
CA GLY A 136 7.44 -9.12 -14.76
C GLY A 136 7.84 -10.48 -15.33
N LYS A 137 8.98 -10.55 -16.00
CA LYS A 137 9.46 -11.81 -16.58
C LYS A 137 10.03 -12.77 -15.52
N ALA A 138 10.24 -12.27 -14.30
CA ALA A 138 10.79 -13.04 -13.21
C ALA A 138 9.73 -14.00 -12.70
N ASN A 139 10.11 -15.26 -12.51
CA ASN A 139 9.22 -16.18 -11.84
C ASN A 139 9.21 -15.91 -10.33
N THR A 140 8.32 -15.01 -9.89
CA THR A 140 8.11 -14.61 -8.49
C THR A 140 7.91 -15.80 -7.55
N PHE A 141 7.36 -16.91 -8.07
CA PHE A 141 7.19 -18.20 -7.36
C PHE A 141 8.49 -18.92 -6.99
N LYS A 142 9.64 -18.43 -7.49
CA LYS A 142 10.97 -18.95 -7.16
C LYS A 142 11.80 -17.98 -6.33
N MET A 143 11.23 -16.85 -5.92
CA MET A 143 11.92 -15.85 -5.09
C MET A 143 11.67 -16.14 -3.62
N GLU A 144 12.73 -16.29 -2.83
CA GLU A 144 12.62 -16.47 -1.38
C GLU A 144 12.30 -15.16 -0.66
N LYS A 145 12.76 -14.03 -1.20
CA LYS A 145 12.57 -12.70 -0.63
C LYS A 145 12.07 -11.73 -1.70
N ILE A 146 10.99 -11.03 -1.41
CA ILE A 146 10.42 -9.96 -2.22
C ILE A 146 10.58 -8.65 -1.45
N VAL A 147 11.32 -7.70 -2.03
CA VAL A 147 11.46 -6.34 -1.51
C VAL A 147 11.01 -5.38 -2.60
N ILE A 148 9.91 -4.69 -2.35
CA ILE A 148 9.38 -3.67 -3.25
C ILE A 148 9.98 -2.32 -2.83
N PRO A 149 10.57 -1.56 -3.75
CA PRO A 149 11.22 -0.31 -3.40
C PRO A 149 10.16 0.76 -3.17
N ALA A 150 10.41 1.70 -2.26
CA ALA A 150 9.52 2.85 -2.10
C ALA A 150 9.47 3.74 -3.33
N TYR A 151 10.56 3.78 -4.11
CA TYR A 151 10.63 4.62 -5.30
C TYR A 151 11.27 3.85 -6.45
N TYR A 152 10.69 4.00 -7.63
CA TYR A 152 11.22 3.49 -8.88
C TYR A 152 11.38 4.66 -9.85
N ARG A 153 12.60 4.85 -10.39
CA ARG A 153 12.97 5.96 -11.30
C ARG A 153 12.57 7.35 -10.81
N GLY A 154 12.50 7.55 -9.50
CA GLY A 154 12.22 8.84 -8.87
C GLY A 154 10.78 9.09 -8.46
N LEU A 155 9.86 8.22 -8.85
CA LEU A 155 8.45 8.30 -8.46
C LEU A 155 8.12 7.18 -7.46
N PRO A 156 7.18 7.43 -6.53
CA PRO A 156 6.80 6.45 -5.54
C PRO A 156 6.18 5.20 -6.18
N VAL A 157 6.44 4.03 -5.60
CA VAL A 157 5.66 2.82 -5.91
C VAL A 157 4.40 2.86 -5.05
N LYS A 158 3.26 3.02 -5.70
CA LYS A 158 1.98 3.32 -5.05
C LYS A 158 1.00 2.17 -5.08
N CYS A 159 1.08 1.28 -6.06
CA CYS A 159 0.08 0.23 -6.24
C CYS A 159 0.74 -1.11 -6.54
N ILE A 160 0.24 -2.18 -5.93
CA ILE A 160 0.42 -3.54 -6.44
C ILE A 160 -0.81 -3.84 -7.30
N GLU A 161 -0.64 -4.06 -8.59
CA GLU A 161 -1.75 -4.31 -9.52
C GLU A 161 -2.45 -5.65 -9.27
N GLU A 162 -3.58 -5.83 -9.96
CA GLU A 162 -4.28 -7.10 -10.06
C GLU A 162 -3.31 -8.26 -10.37
N GLY A 163 -3.31 -9.27 -9.52
CA GLY A 163 -2.45 -10.44 -9.68
C GLY A 163 -0.95 -10.17 -9.52
N GLY A 164 -0.55 -9.01 -8.97
CA GLY A 164 0.82 -8.52 -8.97
C GLY A 164 1.91 -9.54 -8.61
N PHE A 165 1.66 -10.39 -7.61
CA PHE A 165 2.58 -11.46 -7.20
C PHE A 165 1.93 -12.85 -7.15
N SER A 166 0.73 -13.00 -7.74
CA SER A 166 0.04 -14.28 -7.87
C SER A 166 0.16 -14.84 -9.31
N ILE A 167 -0.20 -16.12 -9.54
CA ILE A 167 -0.26 -16.69 -10.91
C ILE A 167 -1.56 -16.31 -11.62
N TYR A 168 -2.28 -15.32 -11.11
CA TYR A 168 -3.49 -14.85 -11.76
C TYR A 168 -3.13 -14.38 -13.18
N GLU A 169 -3.56 -15.15 -14.18
CA GLU A 169 -3.44 -14.80 -15.58
C GLU A 169 -4.85 -14.53 -16.10
N LYS A 170 -5.13 -13.26 -16.40
CA LYS A 170 -6.32 -12.88 -17.15
C LYS A 170 -6.15 -13.38 -18.58
N ILE A 171 -6.68 -14.57 -18.89
CA ILE A 171 -6.67 -15.11 -20.25
C ILE A 171 -7.78 -14.43 -21.05
N GLU A 172 -7.40 -13.48 -21.90
CA GLU A 172 -8.28 -12.94 -22.93
C GLU A 172 -8.25 -13.85 -24.16
N SER A 173 -9.26 -14.71 -24.31
CA SER A 173 -9.45 -15.49 -25.53
C SER A 173 -10.75 -15.06 -26.21
N GLY A 174 -10.64 -14.28 -27.29
CA GLY A 174 -11.77 -13.97 -28.17
C GLY A 174 -12.87 -13.11 -27.52
N GLY A 175 -12.51 -12.20 -26.60
CA GLY A 175 -13.47 -11.29 -25.96
C GLY A 175 -14.28 -11.90 -24.80
N LEU A 176 -14.00 -13.15 -24.42
CA LEU A 176 -14.50 -13.77 -23.19
C LEU A 176 -13.36 -13.78 -22.17
N ILE A 177 -13.61 -13.18 -21.00
CA ILE A 177 -12.74 -13.35 -19.83
C ILE A 177 -12.99 -14.78 -19.35
N MET A 178 -12.02 -15.68 -19.56
CA MET A 178 -12.07 -17.00 -18.95
C MET A 178 -11.66 -16.85 -17.48
N GLU A 179 -12.63 -16.57 -16.59
CA GLU A 179 -12.49 -16.69 -15.13
C GLU A 179 -12.20 -18.14 -14.68
N SER A 180 -12.06 -19.08 -15.63
CA SER A 180 -11.76 -20.52 -15.45
C SER A 180 -10.50 -20.82 -14.62
N LEU A 181 -9.65 -19.83 -14.35
CA LEU A 181 -8.50 -19.91 -13.45
C LEU A 181 -8.62 -18.99 -12.23
N ILE A 182 -9.84 -18.76 -11.70
CA ILE A 182 -9.99 -18.16 -10.37
C ILE A 182 -8.99 -18.85 -9.45
N PRO A 183 -8.06 -18.08 -8.85
CA PRO A 183 -7.16 -18.56 -7.82
C PRO A 183 -7.89 -19.47 -6.86
N LEU A 184 -7.54 -20.76 -6.89
CA LEU A 184 -7.95 -21.67 -5.84
C LEU A 184 -6.73 -21.79 -4.93
N PRO A 185 -6.84 -21.36 -3.66
CA PRO A 185 -5.72 -21.25 -2.73
C PRO A 185 -5.21 -22.65 -2.34
N TYR A 186 -5.90 -23.70 -2.80
CA TYR A 186 -5.64 -25.09 -2.51
C TYR A 186 -4.99 -25.85 -3.69
N ARG A 187 -4.76 -25.19 -4.84
CA ARG A 187 -4.05 -25.82 -5.96
C ARG A 187 -2.58 -25.42 -5.90
N GLY A 188 -1.66 -26.40 -5.86
CA GLY A 188 -0.20 -26.14 -5.77
C GLY A 188 0.38 -25.27 -6.89
N ALA A 189 -0.30 -25.17 -8.05
CA ALA A 189 0.10 -24.23 -9.10
C ALA A 189 -0.01 -22.76 -8.66
N TYR A 190 -0.91 -22.47 -7.71
CA TYR A 190 -1.22 -21.13 -7.22
C TYR A 190 -0.30 -20.63 -6.11
N LEU A 191 0.30 -21.55 -5.36
CA LEU A 191 1.04 -21.22 -4.17
C LEU A 191 2.44 -20.72 -4.53
N ASN A 192 2.77 -19.53 -4.05
CA ASN A 192 4.15 -19.13 -3.89
C ASN A 192 4.71 -19.88 -2.67
N GLU A 193 5.25 -21.06 -2.94
CA GLU A 193 5.84 -21.98 -1.97
C GLU A 193 7.30 -21.64 -1.62
N VAL A 194 7.83 -20.48 -2.02
CA VAL A 194 9.25 -20.15 -1.77
C VAL A 194 9.39 -18.84 -1.02
N THR A 195 8.57 -17.83 -1.28
CA THR A 195 8.70 -16.51 -0.62
C THR A 195 8.40 -16.60 0.87
N THR A 196 9.43 -16.40 1.69
CA THR A 196 9.37 -16.36 3.16
C THR A 196 9.36 -14.93 3.69
N GLU A 197 9.91 -13.98 2.93
CA GLU A 197 10.01 -12.57 3.33
C GLU A 197 9.39 -11.64 2.28
N LEU A 198 8.47 -10.79 2.73
CA LEU A 198 7.84 -9.72 1.94
C LEU A 198 8.06 -8.38 2.63
N VAL A 199 8.64 -7.42 1.91
CA VAL A 199 8.80 -6.03 2.36
C VAL A 199 8.02 -5.11 1.42
N LEU A 200 6.95 -4.53 1.95
CA LEU A 200 6.11 -3.53 1.28
C LEU A 200 6.68 -2.11 1.50
N PRO A 201 6.57 -1.20 0.51
CA PRO A 201 7.12 0.13 0.64
C PRO A 201 6.18 1.06 1.41
N ASP A 202 6.74 2.02 2.15
CA ASP A 202 5.99 3.03 2.91
C ASP A 202 5.23 4.06 2.03
N THR A 203 5.44 4.00 0.71
CA THR A 203 4.71 4.77 -0.29
C THR A 203 3.51 4.03 -0.88
N LEU A 204 3.29 2.77 -0.51
CA LEU A 204 2.22 1.95 -1.06
C LEU A 204 0.86 2.51 -0.63
N GLU A 205 0.02 2.85 -1.59
CA GLU A 205 -1.32 3.40 -1.40
C GLU A 205 -2.40 2.31 -1.60
N GLU A 206 -2.13 1.32 -2.46
CA GLU A 206 -3.12 0.33 -2.89
C GLU A 206 -2.53 -1.09 -3.09
N ILE A 207 -3.32 -2.10 -2.71
CA ILE A 207 -3.08 -3.50 -3.07
C ILE A 207 -4.30 -4.01 -3.83
N GLY A 208 -4.13 -4.22 -5.14
CA GLY A 208 -5.16 -4.62 -6.07
C GLY A 208 -5.62 -6.07 -5.91
N PRO A 209 -6.63 -6.48 -6.70
CA PRO A 209 -7.27 -7.79 -6.56
C PRO A 209 -6.25 -8.93 -6.73
N TRP A 210 -6.24 -9.90 -5.81
CA TRP A 210 -5.24 -10.99 -5.79
C TRP A 210 -3.77 -10.54 -5.80
N GLY A 211 -3.45 -9.30 -5.42
CA GLY A 211 -2.11 -8.72 -5.56
C GLY A 211 -1.01 -9.48 -4.83
N LEU A 212 -1.28 -9.97 -3.62
CA LEU A 212 -0.33 -10.73 -2.77
C LEU A 212 -0.84 -12.13 -2.43
N ALA A 213 -1.81 -12.61 -3.20
CA ALA A 213 -2.51 -13.83 -2.87
C ALA A 213 -1.68 -15.08 -3.21
N GLY A 214 -1.84 -16.12 -2.38
CA GLY A 214 -1.08 -17.38 -2.50
C GLY A 214 0.34 -17.32 -1.96
N MET A 215 0.74 -16.28 -1.20
CA MET A 215 2.05 -16.21 -0.53
C MET A 215 2.13 -17.20 0.64
N SER A 216 2.24 -18.48 0.31
CA SER A 216 2.03 -19.59 1.23
C SER A 216 3.09 -19.73 2.32
N LYS A 217 4.26 -19.12 2.19
CA LYS A 217 5.35 -19.19 3.18
C LYS A 217 5.58 -17.90 3.97
N VAL A 218 4.88 -16.82 3.64
CA VAL A 218 4.98 -15.57 4.39
C VAL A 218 4.21 -15.73 5.70
N GLU A 219 4.91 -15.57 6.83
CA GLU A 219 4.31 -15.74 8.17
C GLU A 219 3.74 -14.44 8.76
N SER A 220 4.28 -13.30 8.33
CA SER A 220 3.91 -11.99 8.84
C SER A 220 3.96 -10.94 7.74
N VAL A 221 2.97 -10.04 7.71
CA VAL A 221 2.98 -8.88 6.82
C VAL A 221 2.69 -7.61 7.63
N VAL A 222 3.50 -6.59 7.40
CA VAL A 222 3.20 -5.22 7.83
C VAL A 222 2.66 -4.46 6.63
N ILE A 223 1.35 -4.18 6.62
CA ILE A 223 0.76 -3.31 5.61
C ILE A 223 1.06 -1.86 6.02
N PRO A 224 1.72 -1.05 5.18
CA PRO A 224 2.07 0.33 5.50
C PRO A 224 0.86 1.20 5.79
N ASP A 225 1.00 2.18 6.69
CA ASP A 225 -0.09 3.12 7.05
C ASP A 225 -0.53 4.02 5.88
N SER A 226 0.27 4.11 4.82
CA SER A 226 -0.07 4.78 3.55
C SER A 226 -1.13 4.03 2.73
N VAL A 227 -1.34 2.73 2.99
CA VAL A 227 -2.31 1.93 2.24
C VAL A 227 -3.71 2.33 2.68
N THR A 228 -4.44 2.98 1.78
CA THR A 228 -5.84 3.39 1.99
C THR A 228 -6.84 2.45 1.33
N LYS A 229 -6.38 1.61 0.38
CA LYS A 229 -7.23 0.69 -0.38
C LYS A 229 -6.64 -0.72 -0.44
N LEU A 230 -7.45 -1.69 -0.03
CA LEU A 230 -7.26 -3.11 -0.31
C LEU A 230 -8.41 -3.54 -1.22
N ASP A 231 -8.11 -4.34 -2.23
CA ASP A 231 -9.12 -4.93 -3.09
C ASP A 231 -9.36 -6.42 -2.81
N ASP A 232 -10.40 -6.95 -3.43
CA ASP A 232 -10.88 -8.31 -3.25
C ASP A 232 -9.74 -9.32 -3.33
N LYS A 233 -9.71 -10.23 -2.34
CA LYS A 233 -8.77 -11.35 -2.29
C LYS A 233 -7.29 -10.94 -2.31
N ALA A 234 -6.93 -9.72 -1.90
CA ALA A 234 -5.53 -9.24 -1.90
C ALA A 234 -4.53 -10.19 -1.22
N PHE A 235 -4.89 -10.86 -0.12
CA PHE A 235 -4.05 -11.83 0.63
C PHE A 235 -4.63 -13.25 0.61
N TYR A 236 -5.50 -13.53 -0.36
CA TYR A 236 -6.22 -14.80 -0.42
C TYR A 236 -5.29 -16.02 -0.44
N GLY A 237 -5.52 -16.99 0.43
CA GLY A 237 -4.73 -18.22 0.45
C GLY A 237 -3.30 -18.08 0.95
N CYS A 238 -2.97 -17.02 1.70
CA CYS A 238 -1.70 -16.92 2.41
C CYS A 238 -1.73 -17.85 3.64
N VAL A 239 -1.64 -19.16 3.40
CA VAL A 239 -2.00 -20.21 4.37
C VAL A 239 -1.16 -20.21 5.66
N ASN A 240 0.10 -19.73 5.59
CA ASN A 240 0.96 -19.61 6.78
C ASN A 240 1.03 -18.18 7.33
N LEU A 241 0.23 -17.24 6.82
CA LEU A 241 0.17 -15.88 7.37
C LEU A 241 -0.45 -15.93 8.77
N LYS A 242 0.39 -15.80 9.80
CA LYS A 242 0.00 -15.86 11.22
C LYS A 242 -0.38 -14.50 11.77
N THR A 243 0.28 -13.44 11.28
CA THR A 243 0.15 -12.07 11.80
C THR A 243 0.05 -11.08 10.63
N VAL A 244 -0.86 -10.12 10.76
CA VAL A 244 -0.98 -9.01 9.81
C VAL A 244 -1.20 -7.71 10.57
N LYS A 245 -0.33 -6.73 10.36
CA LYS A 245 -0.56 -5.37 10.84
C LYS A 245 -1.35 -4.61 9.77
N LEU A 246 -2.60 -4.31 10.07
CA LEU A 246 -3.47 -3.49 9.21
C LEU A 246 -3.15 -1.99 9.38
N PRO A 247 -3.34 -1.16 8.33
CA PRO A 247 -3.17 0.28 8.41
C PRO A 247 -4.16 0.91 9.38
N ALA A 248 -3.72 1.87 10.20
CA ALA A 248 -4.61 2.52 11.17
C ALA A 248 -5.79 3.26 10.51
N GLY A 249 -5.59 3.78 9.29
CA GLY A 249 -6.59 4.50 8.51
C GLY A 249 -7.48 3.62 7.62
N LEU A 250 -7.31 2.30 7.63
CA LEU A 250 -8.04 1.40 6.74
C LEU A 250 -9.55 1.43 7.04
N LYS A 251 -10.35 1.69 6.00
CA LYS A 251 -11.81 1.81 6.10
C LYS A 251 -12.57 0.53 5.81
N GLU A 252 -11.96 -0.39 5.09
CA GLU A 252 -12.60 -1.59 4.64
C GLU A 252 -11.62 -2.75 4.57
N ILE A 253 -12.10 -3.93 4.95
CA ILE A 253 -11.50 -5.20 4.56
C ILE A 253 -12.42 -5.79 3.49
N PRO A 254 -11.97 -5.90 2.23
CA PRO A 254 -12.82 -6.24 1.09
C PRO A 254 -13.16 -7.74 1.04
N TYR A 255 -13.92 -8.15 0.02
CA TYR A 255 -14.38 -9.52 -0.13
C TYR A 255 -13.20 -10.50 -0.20
N GLY A 256 -13.24 -11.51 0.66
CA GLY A 256 -12.24 -12.60 0.69
C GLY A 256 -10.79 -12.16 0.92
N CYS A 257 -10.55 -10.93 1.42
CA CYS A 257 -9.20 -10.35 1.52
C CYS A 257 -8.19 -11.28 2.19
N PHE A 258 -8.57 -11.87 3.33
CA PHE A 258 -7.80 -12.84 4.12
C PHE A 258 -8.49 -14.22 4.18
N GLU A 259 -9.36 -14.54 3.20
CA GLU A 259 -9.94 -15.88 3.11
C GLU A 259 -8.81 -16.90 2.93
N ALA A 260 -8.92 -18.03 3.63
CA ALA A 260 -7.91 -19.09 3.65
C ALA A 260 -6.52 -18.66 4.18
N CYS A 261 -6.44 -17.66 5.07
CA CYS A 261 -5.22 -17.33 5.82
C CYS A 261 -5.16 -18.06 7.18
N GLY A 262 -3.95 -18.37 7.65
CA GLY A 262 -3.70 -19.06 8.93
C GLY A 262 -3.54 -18.14 10.15
N LEU A 263 -4.31 -17.06 10.22
CA LEU A 263 -4.11 -16.01 11.24
C LEU A 263 -4.23 -16.58 12.67
N THR A 264 -3.26 -16.21 13.51
CA THR A 264 -3.21 -16.56 14.94
C THR A 264 -3.66 -15.41 15.83
N GLU A 265 -3.55 -14.19 15.32
CA GLU A 265 -4.01 -12.95 15.94
C GLU A 265 -4.74 -12.11 14.88
N LEU A 266 -5.76 -11.37 15.32
CA LEU A 266 -6.50 -10.45 14.48
C LEU A 266 -6.81 -9.17 15.27
N SER A 267 -6.19 -8.07 14.86
CA SER A 267 -6.48 -6.73 15.37
C SER A 267 -7.08 -5.90 14.25
N LEU A 268 -8.31 -5.45 14.43
CA LEU A 268 -9.01 -4.58 13.48
C LEU A 268 -8.74 -3.11 13.82
N PRO A 269 -8.59 -2.20 12.83
CA PRO A 269 -8.36 -0.79 13.11
C PRO A 269 -9.64 -0.09 13.61
N GLU A 270 -9.48 0.81 14.57
CA GLU A 270 -10.58 1.57 15.22
C GLU A 270 -11.48 2.35 14.25
N GLY A 271 -10.97 2.68 13.06
CA GLY A 271 -11.68 3.45 12.03
C GLY A 271 -12.35 2.59 10.96
N LEU A 272 -12.33 1.26 11.09
CA LEU A 272 -12.86 0.30 10.11
C LEU A 272 -14.38 0.41 10.01
N GLU A 273 -14.91 0.54 8.79
CA GLU A 273 -16.35 0.72 8.56
C GLU A 273 -17.02 -0.52 7.97
N ARG A 274 -16.30 -1.33 7.19
CA ARG A 274 -16.85 -2.52 6.54
C ARG A 274 -15.91 -3.73 6.62
N ILE A 275 -16.50 -4.89 6.91
CA ILE A 275 -15.87 -6.21 6.76
C ILE A 275 -16.64 -6.93 5.66
N GLY A 276 -15.98 -7.14 4.52
CA GLY A 276 -16.58 -7.75 3.33
C GLY A 276 -16.91 -9.24 3.52
N GLY A 277 -17.72 -9.75 2.60
CA GLY A 277 -18.07 -11.16 2.60
C GLY A 277 -16.83 -12.04 2.51
N ARG A 278 -16.80 -13.13 3.29
CA ARG A 278 -15.67 -14.07 3.39
C ARG A 278 -14.33 -13.46 3.79
N ALA A 279 -14.27 -12.20 4.23
CA ALA A 279 -13.02 -11.49 4.52
C ALA A 279 -11.99 -12.31 5.31
N PHE A 280 -12.46 -13.12 6.28
CA PHE A 280 -11.67 -14.01 7.12
C PHE A 280 -12.20 -15.45 7.11
N SER A 281 -12.88 -15.90 6.06
CA SER A 281 -13.40 -17.28 6.01
C SER A 281 -12.26 -18.31 5.91
N VAL A 282 -12.40 -19.46 6.58
CA VAL A 282 -11.56 -20.66 6.33
C VAL A 282 -12.32 -21.81 5.72
N LYS A 283 -13.64 -21.71 5.63
CA LYS A 283 -14.44 -22.79 5.09
C LYS A 283 -13.99 -23.00 3.65
N ASN A 284 -13.48 -24.21 3.37
CA ASN A 284 -13.56 -24.77 2.03
C ASN A 284 -14.99 -24.51 1.60
N THR A 285 -15.22 -23.69 0.57
CA THR A 285 -16.36 -23.99 -0.27
C THR A 285 -16.11 -25.40 -0.74
N SER A 286 -16.68 -26.38 -0.04
CA SER A 286 -17.24 -27.52 -0.68
C SER A 286 -18.06 -26.95 -1.83
N PHE A 287 -17.42 -26.85 -3.01
CA PHE A 287 -18.15 -27.04 -4.25
C PHE A 287 -18.95 -28.28 -3.97
N SER A 288 -20.27 -28.12 -3.88
CA SER A 288 -21.24 -29.17 -3.72
C SER A 288 -20.66 -30.49 -4.20
N SER A 289 -20.21 -31.35 -3.28
CA SER A 289 -20.41 -32.77 -3.50
C SER A 289 -21.92 -32.92 -3.42
N GLY A 290 -22.55 -32.61 -4.55
CA GLY A 290 -23.87 -33.10 -4.83
C GLY A 290 -23.73 -34.59 -4.65
N SER A 291 -24.65 -35.12 -3.88
CA SER A 291 -24.90 -36.54 -3.67
C SER A 291 -24.49 -37.38 -4.88
N GLU A 292 -24.04 -38.58 -4.59
CA GLU A 292 -24.22 -39.74 -5.44
C GLU A 292 -25.22 -39.50 -6.58
N SER A 293 -24.73 -39.56 -7.82
CA SER A 293 -25.53 -39.59 -9.05
C SER A 293 -26.21 -38.26 -9.46
N VAL A 294 -25.59 -37.54 -10.40
CA VAL A 294 -26.36 -36.67 -11.32
C VAL A 294 -26.09 -37.10 -12.76
N LYS A 295 -27.00 -37.92 -13.29
CA LYS A 295 -27.30 -37.95 -14.73
C LYS A 295 -28.28 -36.80 -15.03
N GLN A 296 -27.73 -35.74 -15.62
CA GLN A 296 -28.27 -34.89 -16.69
C GLN A 296 -29.79 -34.64 -16.82
N SER A 297 -30.19 -33.36 -16.84
CA SER A 297 -31.06 -32.81 -17.90
C SER A 297 -31.12 -31.27 -17.96
N TYR A 298 -30.65 -30.73 -19.09
CA TYR A 298 -31.05 -29.51 -19.86
C TYR A 298 -31.07 -28.13 -19.16
N ILE A 299 -30.11 -27.22 -19.43
CA ILE A 299 -29.80 -26.35 -20.60
C ILE A 299 -30.59 -25.02 -20.61
N GLU A 300 -29.89 -23.93 -20.28
CA GLU A 300 -30.07 -22.56 -20.78
C GLU A 300 -28.67 -21.95 -21.07
N PRO A 301 -28.55 -20.98 -21.99
CA PRO A 301 -27.33 -20.79 -22.76
C PRO A 301 -26.31 -19.98 -21.96
N ASN A 302 -25.19 -20.61 -21.62
CA ASN A 302 -23.90 -20.06 -21.14
C ASN A 302 -23.40 -20.58 -19.78
N THR A 303 -23.91 -21.69 -19.24
CA THR A 303 -23.23 -22.35 -18.10
C THR A 303 -22.29 -23.47 -18.60
N ILE A 304 -20.98 -23.28 -18.44
CA ILE A 304 -19.99 -24.35 -18.58
C ILE A 304 -19.92 -25.09 -17.24
N ILE A 305 -20.30 -26.36 -17.23
CA ILE A 305 -20.10 -27.26 -16.08
C ILE A 305 -18.66 -27.78 -16.17
N ILE A 306 -17.81 -27.37 -15.23
CA ILE A 306 -16.46 -27.92 -15.07
C ILE A 306 -16.54 -29.01 -14.00
N GLU A 307 -16.42 -30.27 -14.41
CA GLU A 307 -16.16 -31.37 -13.49
C GLU A 307 -14.73 -31.24 -12.95
N ILE A 308 -14.61 -30.95 -11.66
CA ILE A 308 -13.32 -30.96 -10.96
C ILE A 308 -13.13 -32.34 -10.33
N PRO A 309 -12.05 -33.08 -10.67
CA PRO A 309 -11.79 -34.39 -10.07
C PRO A 309 -11.54 -34.25 -8.55
N PRO A 310 -11.85 -35.30 -7.75
CA PRO A 310 -11.74 -35.27 -6.30
C PRO A 310 -10.30 -34.92 -5.91
N SER A 311 -10.11 -33.77 -5.27
CA SER A 311 -8.81 -33.30 -4.82
C SER A 311 -8.26 -34.29 -3.79
N GLN A 312 -7.10 -34.88 -4.09
CA GLN A 312 -6.21 -35.50 -3.11
C GLN A 312 -5.98 -34.52 -1.94
N ASN A 313 -6.43 -34.89 -0.74
CA ASN A 313 -6.17 -34.25 0.56
C ASN A 313 -5.65 -32.81 0.51
N LEU A 314 -6.57 -31.85 0.34
CA LEU A 314 -6.26 -30.45 0.61
C LEU A 314 -6.02 -30.30 2.12
N PRO A 315 -4.87 -29.79 2.59
CA PRO A 315 -4.65 -29.57 4.01
C PRO A 315 -5.74 -28.63 4.54
N TYR A 316 -6.40 -29.02 5.64
CA TYR A 316 -7.33 -28.14 6.34
C TYR A 316 -6.57 -26.89 6.76
N ILE A 317 -6.91 -25.75 6.15
CA ILE A 317 -6.42 -24.46 6.64
C ILE A 317 -7.25 -24.14 7.87
N GLU A 318 -6.64 -24.21 9.04
CA GLU A 318 -7.26 -23.77 10.28
C GLU A 318 -6.85 -22.33 10.58
N GLN A 319 -7.84 -21.47 10.90
CA GLN A 319 -7.58 -20.22 11.59
C GLN A 319 -7.45 -20.50 13.08
N TYR A 320 -6.46 -19.85 13.70
CA TYR A 320 -6.04 -20.16 15.07
C TYR A 320 -6.46 -19.12 16.10
N TYR A 321 -6.79 -17.89 15.68
CA TYR A 321 -7.28 -16.87 16.61
C TYR A 321 -8.61 -17.31 17.24
N THR A 322 -8.75 -16.98 18.51
CA THR A 322 -9.90 -17.39 19.34
C THR A 322 -10.84 -16.25 19.68
N ASP A 323 -10.40 -15.03 19.48
CA ASP A 323 -11.06 -13.81 19.93
C ASP A 323 -11.00 -12.79 18.80
N VAL A 324 -12.08 -12.05 18.60
CA VAL A 324 -12.10 -10.85 17.75
C VAL A 324 -12.88 -9.75 18.43
N VAL A 325 -12.33 -8.54 18.39
CA VAL A 325 -13.03 -7.31 18.76
C VAL A 325 -13.40 -6.59 17.47
N ILE A 326 -14.70 -6.43 17.23
CA ILE A 326 -15.24 -5.66 16.10
C ILE A 326 -15.45 -4.23 16.59
N PRO A 327 -14.69 -3.24 16.06
CA PRO A 327 -14.76 -1.85 16.51
C PRO A 327 -16.14 -1.24 16.34
N ALA A 328 -16.46 -0.25 17.17
CA ALA A 328 -17.76 0.42 17.14
C ALA A 328 -18.06 1.14 15.81
N SER A 329 -17.03 1.44 15.01
CA SER A 329 -17.14 2.07 13.70
C SER A 329 -17.66 1.13 12.60
N VAL A 330 -17.64 -0.19 12.81
CA VAL A 330 -18.04 -1.17 11.80
C VAL A 330 -19.56 -1.14 11.61
N LYS A 331 -19.98 -0.74 10.42
CA LYS A 331 -21.40 -0.65 10.03
C LYS A 331 -21.90 -1.92 9.36
N GLU A 332 -21.02 -2.64 8.67
CA GLU A 332 -21.40 -3.79 7.85
C GLU A 332 -20.44 -4.98 8.04
N ILE A 333 -21.01 -6.16 8.26
CA ILE A 333 -20.32 -7.45 8.27
C ILE A 333 -20.95 -8.34 7.20
N GLY A 334 -20.20 -8.63 6.15
CA GLY A 334 -20.67 -9.31 4.96
C GLY A 334 -20.87 -10.82 5.10
N ILE A 335 -21.48 -11.39 4.06
CA ILE A 335 -21.84 -12.80 3.98
C ILE A 335 -20.63 -13.71 4.23
N ASN A 336 -20.76 -14.65 5.16
CA ASN A 336 -19.67 -15.57 5.52
C ASN A 336 -18.36 -14.91 5.99
N ALA A 337 -18.36 -13.66 6.45
CA ALA A 337 -17.13 -12.91 6.81
C ALA A 337 -16.14 -13.71 7.68
N PHE A 338 -16.62 -14.44 8.69
CA PHE A 338 -15.85 -15.27 9.62
C PHE A 338 -16.27 -16.75 9.54
N CYS A 339 -16.78 -17.19 8.39
CA CYS A 339 -17.32 -18.53 8.24
C CYS A 339 -16.24 -19.61 8.38
N GLY A 340 -16.53 -20.65 9.16
CA GLY A 340 -15.63 -21.77 9.41
C GLY A 340 -14.53 -21.49 10.41
N CYS A 341 -14.46 -20.29 11.02
CA CYS A 341 -13.47 -19.97 12.05
C CYS A 341 -13.76 -20.72 13.35
N ARG A 342 -13.56 -22.05 13.34
CA ARG A 342 -13.96 -23.00 14.40
C ARG A 342 -13.26 -22.76 15.72
N ARG A 343 -12.17 -22.00 15.73
CA ARG A 343 -11.46 -21.62 16.96
C ARG A 343 -11.93 -20.30 17.53
N LEU A 344 -12.68 -19.49 16.77
CA LEU A 344 -13.27 -18.23 17.20
C LEU A 344 -14.35 -18.49 18.25
N LYS A 345 -13.99 -18.33 19.52
CA LYS A 345 -14.82 -18.57 20.70
C LYS A 345 -15.49 -17.29 21.18
N ASN A 346 -14.79 -16.16 21.08
CA ASN A 346 -15.25 -14.89 21.63
C ASN A 346 -15.33 -13.84 20.52
N ILE A 347 -16.51 -13.24 20.38
CA ILE A 347 -16.74 -12.13 19.46
C ILE A 347 -17.29 -10.99 20.30
N THR A 348 -16.51 -9.92 20.39
CA THR A 348 -16.91 -8.68 21.06
C THR A 348 -17.31 -7.68 20.00
N LEU A 349 -18.54 -7.15 20.09
CA LEU A 349 -19.00 -6.04 19.26
C LEU A 349 -18.98 -4.79 20.15
N GLU A 350 -18.12 -3.80 19.83
CA GLU A 350 -18.06 -2.54 20.58
C GLU A 350 -19.16 -1.55 20.20
N GLY A 351 -19.81 -1.80 19.05
CA GLY A 351 -21.00 -1.12 18.58
C GLY A 351 -22.00 -2.11 17.99
N VAL A 352 -23.11 -1.61 17.48
CA VAL A 352 -24.11 -2.43 16.78
C VAL A 352 -23.98 -2.14 15.28
N PRO A 353 -23.46 -3.09 14.47
CA PRO A 353 -23.45 -2.92 13.02
C PRO A 353 -24.87 -2.72 12.49
N GLU A 354 -25.00 -1.87 11.48
CA GLU A 354 -26.27 -1.65 10.77
C GLU A 354 -26.70 -2.93 10.05
N THR A 355 -25.75 -3.66 9.47
CA THR A 355 -25.99 -4.92 8.77
C THR A 355 -25.00 -6.00 9.20
N ILE A 356 -25.53 -7.16 9.55
CA ILE A 356 -24.79 -8.42 9.66
C ILE A 356 -25.44 -9.37 8.67
N GLU A 357 -24.75 -9.69 7.58
CA GLU A 357 -25.28 -10.51 6.51
C GLU A 357 -25.33 -12.00 6.90
N LYS A 358 -25.99 -12.77 6.02
CA LYS A 358 -26.22 -14.20 6.19
C LYS A 358 -24.90 -14.95 6.46
N ASP A 359 -24.94 -15.88 7.41
CA ASP A 359 -23.85 -16.80 7.74
C ASP A 359 -22.52 -16.11 8.11
N ALA A 360 -22.52 -14.81 8.45
CA ALA A 360 -21.31 -14.05 8.77
C ALA A 360 -20.41 -14.71 9.81
N PHE A 361 -20.99 -15.48 10.74
CA PHE A 361 -20.28 -16.23 11.79
C PHE A 361 -20.60 -17.73 11.77
N ASP A 362 -21.07 -18.28 10.65
CA ASP A 362 -21.39 -19.71 10.53
C ASP A 362 -20.17 -20.60 10.80
N ASP A 363 -20.39 -21.78 11.38
CA ASP A 363 -19.35 -22.75 11.73
C ASP A 363 -18.20 -22.17 12.58
N THR A 364 -18.50 -21.17 13.42
CA THR A 364 -17.59 -20.67 14.48
C THR A 364 -17.91 -21.34 15.82
N ALA A 365 -16.92 -21.46 16.71
CA ALA A 365 -17.18 -21.96 18.07
C ALA A 365 -18.16 -21.06 18.84
N TRP A 366 -18.10 -19.76 18.62
CA TRP A 366 -19.05 -18.79 19.18
C TRP A 366 -20.48 -19.04 18.72
N TYR A 367 -20.69 -19.36 17.44
CA TYR A 367 -22.02 -19.65 16.90
C TYR A 367 -22.58 -20.97 17.45
N HIS A 368 -21.76 -22.02 17.48
CA HIS A 368 -22.16 -23.32 18.05
C HIS A 368 -22.51 -23.21 19.53
N ALA A 369 -21.77 -22.41 20.31
CA ALA A 369 -22.04 -22.19 21.73
C ALA A 369 -23.35 -21.42 22.04
N LYS A 370 -23.99 -20.82 21.02
CA LYS A 370 -25.29 -20.14 21.15
C LYS A 370 -26.48 -21.00 20.72
N ALA A 371 -26.23 -22.11 20.05
CA ALA A 371 -27.26 -23.02 19.56
C ALA A 371 -27.68 -24.08 20.60
N ASP A 372 -26.86 -24.24 21.64
CA ASP A 372 -27.15 -25.01 22.88
C ASP A 372 -27.75 -24.10 23.96
#